data_AF-A0A815IFU1-F1
#
_entry.id   AF-A0A815IFU1-F1
#
_cell.length_a   1.000
_cell.length_b   1.000
_cell.length_c   1.000
_cell.angle_alpha   90.00
_cell.angle_beta   90.00
_cell.angle_gamma   90.00
#
_symmetry.space_group_name_H-M   'P 1'
#
loop_
_entity.id
_entity.type
_entity.pdbx_description
1 polymer ?
#
loop_
_entity_poly.entity_id
_entity_poly.type
_entity_poly.pdbx_seq_one_letter_code
_entity_poly.pdbx_strand_id
1 'polypeptide(L)'
;MNEIFRTRPGRKRKTKQGDKCLVCGDSAIGLNFGVQTCSPCKAFFRRNAVKLGTIEFQCRDDGDCPVTSDTRRQCNCCRLAKCFRVGMDRKAIRTDDQRRERLLLIESNRQKRSEHNIINKSLAIPNKPLIRPTNLLLQSKEDVYLSADSYDLLTNIFHGYNKTCTSTPKEQLTMPVNESLTVRAFLNASSSIYISFISFLQLLPEFRSIPIDGKFSLVKSNFKHVLFKHCAYLIHTVTPDLHQDSPVCLHLFPKEVYASFCERSFALTPFVHDPILMKLSLIILTFSTYLSVSYECQPTTHTKTNITKTILQAQNIYVELLWRYILTRCSNFQKSVHLITSLISRVLHSQKSQIMTEDFIRTSVVQQQEQELAPIIQSIWIPDAR
;
A
#
# COMPACT_ATOMS: atom_id res chain seq x y z
N MET A 1 -30.31 -37.39 -13.84
CA MET A 1 -30.79 -36.67 -15.03
C MET A 1 -30.90 -35.20 -14.67
N ASN A 2 -30.15 -34.37 -15.39
CA ASN A 2 -30.12 -32.91 -15.24
C ASN A 2 -31.36 -32.29 -15.87
N GLU A 3 -32.06 -31.39 -15.18
CA GLU A 3 -32.76 -30.28 -15.83
C GLU A 3 -32.44 -28.96 -15.11
N ILE A 4 -31.46 -28.28 -15.69
CA ILE A 4 -31.04 -26.92 -15.35
C ILE A 4 -32.05 -25.98 -16.02
N PHE A 5 -32.86 -25.29 -15.23
CA PHE A 5 -33.66 -24.15 -15.69
C PHE A 5 -32.75 -23.04 -16.23
N ARG A 6 -32.58 -23.01 -17.56
CA ARG A 6 -31.94 -21.90 -18.27
C ARG A 6 -32.93 -20.74 -18.39
N THR A 7 -32.86 -19.78 -17.47
CA THR A 7 -33.53 -18.48 -17.64
C THR A 7 -32.86 -17.70 -18.78
N ARG A 8 -33.65 -17.38 -19.82
CA ARG A 8 -33.22 -16.64 -21.02
C ARG A 8 -32.75 -15.21 -20.66
N PRO A 9 -31.66 -14.68 -21.25
CA PRO A 9 -31.27 -13.28 -21.06
C PRO A 9 -32.27 -12.34 -21.77
N GLY A 10 -32.82 -11.39 -21.02
CA GLY A 10 -33.83 -10.44 -21.47
C GLY A 10 -33.37 -9.52 -22.62
N ARG A 11 -34.28 -9.26 -23.56
CA ARG A 11 -34.15 -8.30 -24.67
C ARG A 11 -33.77 -6.90 -24.14
N LYS A 12 -32.65 -6.35 -24.62
CA LYS A 12 -32.31 -4.92 -24.46
C LYS A 12 -33.35 -4.06 -25.20
N ARG A 13 -34.17 -3.30 -24.47
CA ARG A 13 -35.04 -2.26 -25.06
C ARG A 13 -34.16 -1.23 -25.79
N LYS A 14 -34.41 -0.99 -27.08
CA LYS A 14 -33.82 0.13 -27.83
C LYS A 14 -34.40 1.44 -27.29
N THR A 15 -33.56 2.35 -26.83
CA THR A 15 -33.96 3.69 -26.35
C THR A 15 -34.44 4.55 -27.52
N LYS A 16 -35.56 5.27 -27.34
CA LYS A 16 -36.11 6.19 -28.34
C LYS A 16 -35.28 7.48 -28.37
N GLN A 17 -35.20 8.13 -29.53
CA GLN A 17 -34.63 9.47 -29.66
C GLN A 17 -35.48 10.46 -28.82
N GLY A 18 -34.89 11.16 -27.85
CA GLY A 18 -35.59 12.18 -27.02
C GLY A 18 -35.60 11.95 -25.51
N ASP A 19 -35.01 10.86 -25.00
CA ASP A 19 -34.98 10.60 -23.55
C ASP A 19 -34.07 11.61 -22.80
N LYS A 20 -34.53 12.14 -21.66
CA LYS A 20 -33.76 13.04 -20.79
C LYS A 20 -32.91 12.27 -19.77
N CYS A 21 -31.79 12.86 -19.37
CA CYS A 21 -30.90 12.32 -18.34
C CYS A 21 -31.55 12.44 -16.96
N LEU A 22 -31.74 11.32 -16.27
CA LEU A 22 -32.38 11.31 -14.96
C LEU A 22 -31.56 12.03 -13.86
N VAL A 23 -30.26 12.25 -14.09
CA VAL A 23 -29.40 12.98 -13.14
C VAL A 23 -29.53 14.50 -13.29
N CYS A 24 -29.49 15.03 -14.52
CA CYS A 24 -29.34 16.48 -14.74
C CYS A 24 -30.33 17.08 -15.76
N GLY A 25 -31.21 16.28 -16.36
CA GLY A 25 -32.20 16.74 -17.33
C GLY A 25 -31.71 16.93 -18.78
N ASP A 26 -30.39 16.92 -19.00
CA ASP A 26 -29.74 17.02 -20.32
C ASP A 26 -30.08 15.83 -21.25
N SER A 27 -29.86 15.95 -22.55
CA SER A 27 -30.16 14.91 -23.54
C SER A 27 -29.41 13.60 -23.23
N ALA A 28 -30.13 12.51 -23.02
CA ALA A 28 -29.53 11.22 -22.72
C ALA A 28 -29.02 10.53 -23.98
N ILE A 29 -27.91 9.81 -23.83
CA ILE A 29 -27.30 9.02 -24.91
C ILE A 29 -27.69 7.53 -24.83
N GLY A 30 -28.47 7.15 -23.81
CA GLY A 30 -28.88 5.78 -23.52
C GLY A 30 -28.66 5.36 -22.07
N LEU A 31 -28.82 4.06 -21.82
CA LEU A 31 -28.61 3.43 -20.52
C LEU A 31 -27.10 3.30 -20.21
N ASN A 32 -26.66 3.92 -19.13
CA ASN A 32 -25.31 3.79 -18.60
C ASN A 32 -25.39 3.44 -17.11
N PHE A 33 -24.69 2.39 -16.70
CA PHE A 33 -24.69 1.90 -15.32
C PHE A 33 -26.11 1.66 -14.75
N GLY A 34 -27.03 1.18 -15.61
CA GLY A 34 -28.42 0.88 -15.23
C GLY A 34 -29.42 2.02 -15.44
N VAL A 35 -28.98 3.24 -15.74
CA VAL A 35 -29.85 4.44 -15.77
C VAL A 35 -29.70 5.23 -17.07
N GLN A 36 -30.78 5.86 -17.51
CA GLN A 36 -30.76 6.74 -18.69
C GLN A 36 -30.00 8.04 -18.37
N THR A 37 -28.83 8.24 -18.98
CA THR A 37 -27.96 9.39 -18.68
C THR A 37 -27.33 10.04 -19.92
N CYS A 38 -26.98 11.32 -19.79
CA CYS A 38 -26.14 12.02 -20.76
C CYS A 38 -24.66 11.59 -20.64
N SER A 39 -23.86 11.92 -21.66
CA SER A 39 -22.42 11.62 -21.68
C SER A 39 -21.65 12.21 -20.48
N PRO A 40 -21.90 13.48 -20.07
CA PRO A 40 -21.21 14.06 -18.91
C PRO A 40 -21.51 13.34 -17.59
N CYS A 41 -22.78 12.96 -17.33
CA CYS A 41 -23.14 12.25 -16.10
C CYS A 41 -22.64 10.80 -16.09
N LYS A 42 -22.58 10.14 -17.24
CA LYS A 42 -21.88 8.85 -17.40
C LYS A 42 -20.41 8.96 -17.00
N ALA A 43 -19.68 9.92 -17.58
CA ALA A 43 -18.25 10.08 -17.31
C ALA A 43 -17.97 10.55 -15.88
N PHE A 44 -18.85 11.39 -15.32
CA PHE A 44 -18.81 11.82 -13.93
C PHE A 44 -18.99 10.64 -12.98
N PHE A 45 -20.05 9.84 -13.15
CA PHE A 45 -20.32 8.69 -12.29
C PHE A 45 -19.17 7.68 -12.32
N ARG A 46 -18.64 7.35 -13.50
CA ARG A 46 -17.50 6.44 -13.63
C ARG A 46 -16.26 6.91 -12.85
N ARG A 47 -15.98 8.22 -12.80
CA ARG A 47 -14.80 8.77 -12.12
C ARG A 47 -14.98 8.90 -10.60
N ASN A 48 -16.22 9.12 -10.16
CA ASN A 48 -16.49 9.58 -8.80
C ASN A 48 -17.21 8.54 -7.93
N ALA A 49 -17.91 7.56 -8.52
CA ALA A 49 -18.59 6.49 -7.77
C ALA A 49 -17.63 5.62 -6.95
N VAL A 50 -16.36 5.55 -7.33
CA VAL A 50 -15.29 4.83 -6.61
C VAL A 50 -14.66 5.66 -5.48
N LYS A 51 -14.86 6.98 -5.48
CA LYS A 51 -14.29 7.92 -4.49
C LYS A 51 -15.30 8.30 -3.39
N LEU A 52 -16.42 7.57 -3.29
CA LEU A 52 -17.46 7.85 -2.32
C LEU A 52 -16.91 7.63 -0.90
N GLY A 53 -17.02 8.65 -0.03
CA GLY A 53 -16.53 8.59 1.36
C GLY A 53 -15.20 9.29 1.62
N THR A 54 -14.62 9.97 0.63
CA THR A 54 -13.39 10.77 0.79
C THR A 54 -13.68 12.24 1.11
N ILE A 55 -12.70 12.93 1.71
CA ILE A 55 -12.77 14.36 2.05
C ILE A 55 -13.06 15.23 0.81
N GLU A 56 -12.69 14.79 -0.40
CA GLU A 56 -12.94 15.49 -1.67
C GLU A 56 -14.43 15.59 -2.05
N PHE A 57 -15.33 14.83 -1.40
CA PHE A 57 -16.75 14.74 -1.72
C PHE A 57 -17.69 15.32 -0.67
N GLN A 58 -17.24 16.30 0.12
CA GLN A 58 -18.10 17.04 1.05
C GLN A 58 -18.87 18.17 0.33
N CYS A 59 -20.15 18.35 0.67
CA CYS A 59 -20.93 19.49 0.20
C CYS A 59 -20.49 20.77 0.96
N ARG A 60 -20.50 21.92 0.29
CA ARG A 60 -20.23 23.23 0.92
C ARG A 60 -21.48 23.89 1.49
N ASP A 61 -22.65 23.41 1.10
CA ASP A 61 -23.98 23.84 1.54
C ASP A 61 -24.69 22.67 2.27
N ASP A 62 -26.02 22.68 2.37
CA ASP A 62 -26.84 21.71 3.13
C ASP A 62 -27.04 20.32 2.47
N GLY A 63 -26.17 19.95 1.53
CA GLY A 63 -26.23 18.63 0.87
C GLY A 63 -27.38 18.43 -0.14
N ASP A 64 -28.14 19.48 -0.48
CA ASP A 64 -29.25 19.42 -1.43
C ASP A 64 -29.12 20.39 -2.63
N CYS A 65 -27.89 20.61 -3.11
CA CYS A 65 -27.66 21.51 -4.25
C CYS A 65 -28.42 21.01 -5.51
N PRO A 66 -29.12 21.90 -6.24
CA PRO A 66 -29.87 21.52 -7.44
C PRO A 66 -28.92 21.04 -8.55
N VAL A 67 -29.23 19.90 -9.16
CA VAL A 67 -28.43 19.30 -10.24
C VAL A 67 -29.20 19.37 -11.56
N THR A 68 -28.91 20.38 -12.37
CA THR A 68 -29.43 20.60 -13.73
C THR A 68 -28.30 20.54 -14.78
N SER A 69 -28.59 20.72 -16.07
CA SER A 69 -27.58 20.77 -17.13
C SER A 69 -26.49 21.81 -16.86
N ASP A 70 -26.89 22.92 -16.23
CA ASP A 70 -26.06 24.10 -16.02
C ASP A 70 -25.38 24.09 -14.64
N THR A 71 -26.10 23.65 -13.61
CA THR A 71 -25.60 23.68 -12.22
C THR A 71 -24.84 22.42 -11.79
N ARG A 72 -24.88 21.33 -12.57
CA ARG A 72 -24.21 20.04 -12.26
C ARG A 72 -22.69 20.12 -12.05
N ARG A 73 -22.04 21.27 -12.22
CA ARG A 73 -20.61 21.45 -11.94
C ARG A 73 -20.35 22.12 -10.58
N GLN A 74 -21.37 22.69 -9.95
CA GLN A 74 -21.24 23.48 -8.72
C GLN A 74 -20.99 22.60 -7.49
N CYS A 75 -21.66 21.44 -7.39
CA CYS A 75 -21.48 20.52 -6.27
C CYS A 75 -21.30 19.07 -6.74
N ASN A 76 -20.07 18.56 -6.60
CA ASN A 76 -19.74 17.17 -6.94
C ASN A 76 -20.37 16.18 -5.94
N CYS A 77 -20.51 16.55 -4.67
CA CYS A 77 -21.18 15.75 -3.64
C CYS A 77 -22.63 15.46 -4.02
N CYS A 78 -23.46 16.49 -4.17
CA CYS A 78 -24.89 16.35 -4.48
C CYS A 78 -25.13 15.71 -5.86
N ARG A 79 -24.26 15.98 -6.84
CA ARG A 79 -24.34 15.30 -8.14
C ARG A 79 -24.08 13.81 -8.04
N LEU A 80 -23.07 13.39 -7.26
CA LEU A 80 -22.78 11.98 -7.06
C LEU A 80 -23.88 11.29 -6.25
N ALA A 81 -24.36 11.93 -5.19
CA ALA A 81 -25.50 11.46 -4.42
C ALA A 81 -26.74 11.26 -5.31
N LYS A 82 -27.03 12.22 -6.21
CA LYS A 82 -28.14 12.10 -7.15
C LYS A 82 -27.94 10.97 -8.16
N CYS A 83 -26.72 10.72 -8.65
CA CYS A 83 -26.43 9.56 -9.51
C CYS A 83 -26.82 8.24 -8.84
N PHE A 84 -26.48 8.05 -7.57
CA PHE A 84 -26.89 6.87 -6.82
C PHE A 84 -28.39 6.83 -6.55
N ARG A 85 -28.99 7.97 -6.20
CA ARG A 85 -30.45 8.10 -5.94
C ARG A 85 -31.30 7.69 -7.13
N VAL A 86 -30.84 7.98 -8.36
CA VAL A 86 -31.54 7.55 -9.60
C VAL A 86 -31.22 6.12 -10.02
N GLY A 87 -30.43 5.38 -9.23
CA GLY A 87 -30.16 3.95 -9.41
C GLY A 87 -28.92 3.61 -10.23
N MET A 88 -27.94 4.53 -10.39
CA MET A 88 -26.70 4.17 -11.07
C MET A 88 -25.89 3.20 -10.21
N ASP A 89 -25.55 2.03 -10.76
CA ASP A 89 -24.85 0.98 -10.04
C ASP A 89 -23.33 1.05 -10.26
N ARG A 90 -22.57 1.23 -9.16
CA ARG A 90 -21.11 1.21 -9.19
C ARG A 90 -20.55 -0.16 -9.61
N LYS A 91 -21.25 -1.26 -9.33
CA LYS A 91 -20.82 -2.62 -9.72
C LYS A 91 -20.89 -2.85 -11.23
N ALA A 92 -21.64 -2.02 -11.96
CA ALA A 92 -21.68 -2.04 -13.42
C ALA A 92 -20.46 -1.34 -14.06
N ILE A 93 -19.56 -0.75 -13.25
CA ILE A 93 -18.25 -0.26 -13.70
C ILE A 93 -17.32 -1.47 -13.82
N ARG A 94 -16.88 -1.76 -15.05
CA ARG A 94 -15.96 -2.88 -15.33
C ARG A 94 -14.67 -2.72 -14.52
N THR A 95 -14.24 -3.80 -13.88
CA THR A 95 -12.97 -3.88 -13.16
C THR A 95 -11.80 -3.95 -14.16
N ASP A 96 -10.60 -3.61 -13.68
CA ASP A 96 -9.40 -3.62 -14.52
C ASP A 96 -9.05 -5.03 -15.02
N ASP A 97 -9.38 -6.07 -14.24
CA ASP A 97 -9.17 -7.47 -14.64
C ASP A 97 -10.07 -7.88 -15.81
N GLN A 98 -11.36 -7.51 -15.78
CA GLN A 98 -12.29 -7.74 -16.90
C GLN A 98 -11.88 -6.96 -18.16
N ARG A 99 -11.21 -5.81 -17.98
CA ARG A 99 -10.66 -5.02 -19.08
C ARG A 99 -9.39 -5.67 -19.64
N ARG A 100 -8.50 -6.16 -18.78
CA ARG A 100 -7.28 -6.88 -19.15
C ARG A 100 -7.61 -8.16 -19.91
N GLU A 101 -8.55 -8.96 -19.40
CA GLU A 101 -9.02 -10.19 -20.06
C GLU A 101 -9.58 -9.91 -21.45
N ARG A 102 -10.37 -8.85 -21.62
CA ARG A 102 -10.88 -8.46 -22.95
C ARG A 102 -9.77 -7.98 -23.89
N LEU A 103 -8.77 -7.27 -23.39
CA LEU A 103 -7.63 -6.83 -24.20
C LEU A 103 -6.79 -8.03 -24.65
N LEU A 104 -6.55 -8.99 -23.75
CA LEU A 104 -5.88 -10.25 -24.07
C LEU A 104 -6.69 -11.06 -25.11
N LEU A 105 -8.02 -11.06 -25.01
CA LEU A 105 -8.90 -11.69 -26.00
C LEU A 105 -8.82 -10.99 -27.37
N ILE A 106 -8.74 -9.66 -27.41
CA ILE A 106 -8.60 -8.89 -28.65
C ILE A 106 -7.23 -9.14 -29.28
N GLU A 107 -6.17 -9.19 -28.47
CA GLU A 107 -4.81 -9.45 -28.94
C GLU A 107 -4.66 -10.89 -29.47
N SER A 108 -5.21 -11.87 -28.76
CA SER A 108 -5.27 -13.27 -29.21
C SER A 108 -6.04 -13.41 -30.53
N ASN A 109 -7.16 -12.70 -30.68
CA ASN A 109 -7.93 -12.71 -31.93
C ASN A 109 -7.20 -11.98 -33.09
N ARG A 110 -6.35 -10.99 -32.80
CA ARG A 110 -5.47 -10.37 -33.79
C ARG A 110 -4.35 -11.30 -34.21
N GLN A 111 -3.73 -12.01 -33.26
CA GLN A 111 -2.70 -13.01 -33.53
C GLN A 111 -3.22 -14.17 -34.40
N LYS A 112 -4.41 -14.69 -34.10
CA LYS A 112 -5.06 -15.73 -34.93
C LYS A 112 -5.35 -15.26 -36.36
N ARG A 113 -5.66 -13.96 -36.55
CA ARG A 113 -5.86 -13.35 -37.88
C ARG A 113 -4.53 -13.09 -38.61
N SER A 114 -3.43 -12.86 -37.90
CA SER A 114 -2.10 -12.78 -38.52
C SER A 114 -1.54 -14.15 -38.87
N GLU A 115 -1.78 -15.19 -38.07
CA GLU A 115 -1.37 -16.58 -38.37
C GLU A 115 -2.04 -17.11 -39.64
N HIS A 116 -3.33 -16.84 -39.83
CA HIS A 116 -4.04 -17.18 -41.08
C HIS A 116 -3.51 -16.44 -42.32
N ASN A 117 -2.88 -15.27 -42.15
CA ASN A 117 -2.25 -14.52 -43.25
C ASN A 117 -0.78 -14.93 -43.50
N ILE A 118 -0.12 -15.58 -42.55
CA ILE A 118 1.27 -16.05 -42.68
C ILE A 118 1.34 -17.38 -43.46
N ILE A 119 0.35 -18.26 -43.34
CA ILE A 119 0.29 -19.53 -44.08
C ILE A 119 0.26 -19.31 -45.61
N ASN A 120 -0.27 -18.18 -46.09
CA ASN A 120 -0.34 -17.85 -47.52
C ASN A 120 0.92 -17.19 -48.09
N LYS A 121 1.96 -16.92 -47.29
CA LYS A 121 3.09 -16.07 -47.70
C LYS A 121 4.47 -16.73 -47.57
N SER A 122 4.53 -18.05 -47.40
CA SER A 122 5.74 -18.85 -47.19
C SER A 122 6.58 -19.16 -48.45
N LEU A 123 6.44 -18.39 -49.53
CA LEU A 123 7.35 -18.43 -50.70
C LEU A 123 8.21 -17.16 -50.77
N ALA A 124 9.21 -17.03 -49.87
CA ALA A 124 10.46 -16.30 -50.10
C ALA A 124 11.36 -16.34 -48.84
N ILE A 125 12.63 -16.75 -49.02
CA ILE A 125 13.69 -16.83 -48.00
C ILE A 125 14.39 -15.45 -47.85
N PRO A 126 14.93 -15.07 -46.66
CA PRO A 126 15.21 -13.69 -46.28
C PRO A 126 16.70 -13.30 -46.36
N ASN A 127 17.00 -12.00 -46.37
CA ASN A 127 18.31 -11.47 -45.97
C ASN A 127 18.25 -10.09 -45.28
N LYS A 128 18.64 -10.08 -43.98
CA LYS A 128 19.17 -8.98 -43.12
C LYS A 128 18.28 -7.76 -42.74
N PRO A 129 18.64 -7.01 -41.67
CA PRO A 129 19.19 -7.39 -40.37
C PRO A 129 18.33 -6.89 -39.18
N LEU A 130 18.60 -7.46 -38.00
CA LEU A 130 17.96 -7.18 -36.72
C LEU A 130 18.33 -5.79 -36.16
N ILE A 131 17.33 -5.16 -35.54
CA ILE A 131 17.35 -3.94 -34.69
C ILE A 131 17.14 -2.61 -35.43
N ARG A 132 15.92 -2.05 -35.27
CA ARG A 132 15.66 -0.60 -35.24
C ARG A 132 15.09 -0.24 -33.86
N PRO A 133 15.59 0.81 -33.18
CA PRO A 133 14.99 1.28 -31.94
C PRO A 133 13.65 1.94 -32.28
N THR A 134 12.55 1.39 -31.79
CA THR A 134 11.25 2.04 -31.97
C THR A 134 11.05 3.03 -30.83
N ASN A 135 11.25 4.31 -31.13
CA ASN A 135 10.69 5.41 -30.37
C ASN A 135 9.16 5.23 -30.33
N LEU A 136 8.64 4.59 -29.28
CA LEU A 136 7.20 4.63 -28.99
C LEU A 136 6.89 5.95 -28.28
N LEU A 137 6.44 6.90 -29.09
CA LEU A 137 5.75 8.09 -28.65
C LEU A 137 4.64 7.72 -27.66
N LEU A 138 4.76 8.22 -26.43
CA LEU A 138 3.68 8.25 -25.45
C LEU A 138 2.46 8.94 -26.07
N GLN A 139 1.37 8.19 -26.24
CA GLN A 139 0.03 8.76 -26.32
C GLN A 139 -0.64 8.59 -24.97
N SER A 140 -0.86 9.74 -24.32
CA SER A 140 -1.52 9.94 -23.04
C SER A 140 -2.90 9.28 -22.99
N LYS A 141 -3.01 8.22 -22.19
CA LYS A 141 -4.26 7.80 -21.56
C LYS A 141 -4.22 8.31 -20.12
N GLU A 142 -5.35 8.83 -19.62
CA GLU A 142 -5.52 9.07 -18.19
C GLU A 142 -5.38 7.71 -17.46
N ASP A 143 -4.18 7.43 -16.97
CA ASP A 143 -3.83 6.18 -16.32
C ASP A 143 -4.41 6.17 -14.90
N VAL A 144 -5.49 5.41 -14.72
CA VAL A 144 -5.99 5.06 -13.39
C VAL A 144 -5.14 3.89 -12.89
N TYR A 145 -4.22 4.15 -11.96
CA TYR A 145 -3.28 3.14 -11.47
C TYR A 145 -3.80 2.30 -10.30
N LEU A 146 -4.79 2.79 -9.55
CA LEU A 146 -5.42 2.07 -8.42
C LEU A 146 -6.79 1.51 -8.81
N SER A 147 -6.98 0.20 -8.61
CA SER A 147 -8.29 -0.44 -8.70
C SER A 147 -9.15 -0.13 -7.45
N ALA A 148 -10.46 -0.38 -7.53
CA ALA A 148 -11.36 -0.22 -6.37
C ALA A 148 -10.89 -1.08 -5.17
N ASP A 149 -10.56 -2.35 -5.41
CA ASP A 149 -10.07 -3.25 -4.36
C ASP A 149 -8.73 -2.77 -3.75
N SER A 150 -7.86 -2.17 -4.57
CA SER A 150 -6.61 -1.56 -4.09
C SER A 150 -6.90 -0.37 -3.17
N TYR A 151 -7.91 0.44 -3.51
CA TYR A 151 -8.33 1.58 -2.69
C TYR A 151 -8.96 1.16 -1.36
N ASP A 152 -9.82 0.13 -1.39
CA ASP A 152 -10.40 -0.46 -0.19
C ASP A 152 -9.31 -1.03 0.73
N LEU A 153 -8.31 -1.72 0.15
CA LEU A 153 -7.17 -2.22 0.90
C LEU A 153 -6.35 -1.09 1.54
N LEU A 154 -6.05 0.00 0.81
CA LEU A 154 -5.37 1.17 1.37
C LEU A 154 -6.15 1.80 2.53
N THR A 155 -7.47 1.92 2.37
CA THR A 155 -8.38 2.48 3.36
C THR A 155 -8.41 1.60 4.62
N ASN A 156 -8.48 0.28 4.44
CA ASN A 156 -8.42 -0.70 5.54
C ASN A 156 -7.07 -0.64 6.28
N ILE A 157 -5.96 -0.55 5.55
CA ILE A 157 -4.62 -0.37 6.14
C ILE A 157 -4.57 0.91 6.97
N PHE A 158 -5.06 2.03 6.42
CA PHE A 158 -5.05 3.32 7.10
C PHE A 158 -5.87 3.29 8.39
N HIS A 159 -7.12 2.83 8.33
CA HIS A 159 -7.99 2.77 9.51
C HIS A 159 -7.55 1.71 10.52
N GLY A 160 -7.13 0.53 10.05
CA GLY A 160 -6.61 -0.52 10.91
C GLY A 160 -5.41 -0.04 11.72
N TYR A 161 -4.45 0.60 11.06
CA TYR A 161 -3.27 1.16 11.72
C TYR A 161 -3.64 2.24 12.73
N ASN A 162 -4.48 3.21 12.37
CA ASN A 162 -4.84 4.29 13.28
C ASN A 162 -5.64 3.76 14.50
N LYS A 163 -6.48 2.75 14.30
CA LYS A 163 -7.23 2.13 15.40
C LYS A 163 -6.31 1.50 16.44
N THR A 164 -5.24 0.85 16.01
CA THR A 164 -4.36 0.06 16.90
C THR A 164 -3.13 0.82 17.38
N CYS A 165 -2.45 1.56 16.50
CA CYS A 165 -1.11 2.11 16.77
C CYS A 165 -1.13 3.56 17.28
N THR A 166 -2.08 4.40 16.83
CA THR A 166 -2.10 5.82 17.21
C THR A 166 -2.84 6.12 18.52
N SER A 167 -3.48 5.11 19.12
CA SER A 167 -4.14 5.20 20.42
C SER A 167 -3.16 5.17 21.61
N THR A 168 -1.86 5.03 21.33
CA THR A 168 -0.80 5.03 22.36
C THR A 168 -0.72 6.40 23.02
N PRO A 169 -0.86 6.52 24.36
CA PRO A 169 -0.80 7.81 25.06
C PRO A 169 0.50 8.56 24.77
N LYS A 170 0.43 9.89 24.64
CA LYS A 170 1.59 10.74 24.38
C LYS A 170 2.67 10.58 25.47
N GLU A 171 2.26 10.31 26.71
CA GLU A 171 3.21 10.08 27.81
C GLU A 171 4.08 8.83 27.61
N GLN A 172 3.62 7.83 26.83
CA GLN A 172 4.40 6.63 26.51
C GLN A 172 5.42 6.85 25.39
N LEU A 173 5.31 7.96 24.64
CA LEU A 173 6.23 8.32 23.56
C LEU A 173 7.34 9.27 24.02
N THR A 174 7.24 9.78 25.25
CA THR A 174 8.22 10.69 25.86
C THR A 174 8.85 10.05 27.09
N MET A 175 10.18 9.91 27.11
CA MET A 175 10.91 9.43 28.27
C MET A 175 11.65 10.58 28.96
N PRO A 176 11.57 10.71 30.29
CA PRO A 176 12.40 11.66 31.02
C PRO A 176 13.87 11.21 30.96
N VAL A 177 14.78 12.15 30.72
CA VAL A 177 16.22 11.90 30.84
C VAL A 177 16.62 12.08 32.30
N ASN A 178 17.09 11.00 32.92
CA ASN A 178 17.66 11.00 34.26
C ASN A 178 18.80 9.98 34.33
N GLU A 179 19.58 10.00 35.41
CA GLU A 179 20.76 9.11 35.59
C GLU A 179 20.42 7.61 35.61
N SER A 180 19.14 7.25 35.79
CA SER A 180 18.67 5.86 35.79
C SER A 180 18.20 5.37 34.41
N LEU A 181 18.26 6.21 33.38
CA LEU A 181 17.81 5.86 32.04
C LEU A 181 18.78 4.86 31.37
N THR A 182 18.34 3.61 31.27
CA THR A 182 19.12 2.52 30.66
C THR A 182 18.58 2.13 29.29
N VAL A 183 19.43 1.51 28.46
CA VAL A 183 19.01 0.91 27.17
C VAL A 183 17.86 -0.07 27.39
N ARG A 184 17.90 -0.83 28.49
CA ARG A 184 16.80 -1.72 28.89
C ARG A 184 15.49 -0.97 29.12
N ALA A 185 15.50 0.07 29.96
CA ALA A 185 14.30 0.86 30.26
C ALA A 185 13.70 1.44 28.98
N PHE A 186 14.56 1.93 28.07
CA PHE A 186 14.16 2.41 26.76
C PHE A 186 13.48 1.34 25.90
N LEU A 187 14.06 0.14 25.82
CA LEU A 187 13.43 -0.97 25.08
C LEU A 187 12.10 -1.41 25.72
N ASN A 188 12.04 -1.52 27.04
CA ASN A 188 10.81 -1.90 27.76
C ASN A 188 9.69 -0.86 27.56
N ALA A 189 10.02 0.44 27.56
CA ALA A 189 9.07 1.50 27.25
C ALA A 189 8.46 1.36 25.84
N SER A 190 9.23 0.84 24.88
CA SER A 190 8.76 0.61 23.51
C SER A 190 7.91 -0.66 23.33
N SER A 191 7.75 -1.50 24.36
CA SER A 191 7.03 -2.77 24.26
C SER A 191 5.56 -2.62 23.86
N SER A 192 4.87 -1.59 24.36
CA SER A 192 3.47 -1.31 24.00
C SER A 192 3.31 -0.95 22.52
N ILE A 193 4.27 -0.21 21.97
CA ILE A 193 4.35 0.13 20.55
C ILE A 193 4.53 -1.14 19.70
N TYR A 194 5.28 -2.11 20.19
CA TYR A 194 5.51 -3.37 19.48
C TYR A 194 4.25 -4.23 19.47
N ILE A 195 3.58 -4.33 20.62
CA ILE A 195 2.32 -5.09 20.76
C ILE A 195 1.22 -4.46 19.90
N SER A 196 1.11 -3.13 19.87
CA SER A 196 0.13 -2.44 19.03
C SER A 196 0.41 -2.62 17.54
N PHE A 197 1.68 -2.62 17.13
CA PHE A 197 2.07 -2.89 15.74
C PHE A 197 1.82 -4.35 15.33
N ILE A 198 2.06 -5.32 16.22
CA ILE A 198 1.68 -6.73 15.94
C ILE A 198 0.16 -6.85 15.83
N SER A 199 -0.59 -6.18 16.71
CA SER A 199 -2.05 -6.17 16.67
C SER A 199 -2.57 -5.59 15.36
N PHE A 200 -1.93 -4.55 14.83
CA PHE A 200 -2.18 -4.04 13.49
C PHE A 200 -1.92 -5.10 12.42
N LEU A 201 -0.75 -5.74 12.43
CA LEU A 201 -0.38 -6.74 11.43
C LEU A 201 -1.36 -7.92 11.41
N GLN A 202 -1.92 -8.32 12.56
CA GLN A 202 -2.95 -9.38 12.63
C GLN A 202 -4.28 -9.02 11.91
N LEU A 203 -4.52 -7.73 11.64
CA LEU A 203 -5.64 -7.29 10.81
C LEU A 203 -5.41 -7.57 9.32
N LEU A 204 -4.15 -7.75 8.91
CA LEU A 204 -3.78 -8.04 7.52
C LEU A 204 -4.00 -9.53 7.20
N PRO A 205 -4.82 -9.88 6.19
CA PRO A 205 -5.08 -11.27 5.81
C PRO A 205 -3.80 -12.06 5.51
N GLU A 206 -2.84 -11.42 4.82
CA GLU A 206 -1.58 -12.01 4.40
C GLU A 206 -0.64 -12.28 5.58
N PHE A 207 -0.67 -11.44 6.62
CA PHE A 207 0.09 -11.74 7.84
C PHE A 207 -0.53 -12.91 8.59
N ARG A 208 -1.88 -12.95 8.67
CA ARG A 208 -2.61 -14.00 9.39
C ARG A 208 -2.39 -15.38 8.77
N SER A 209 -2.30 -15.47 7.45
CA SER A 209 -2.12 -16.73 6.72
C SER A 209 -0.71 -17.33 6.85
N ILE A 210 0.28 -16.55 7.31
CA ILE A 210 1.64 -17.06 7.51
C ILE A 210 1.68 -18.04 8.70
N PRO A 211 2.36 -19.20 8.55
CA PRO A 211 2.58 -20.13 9.66
C PRO A 211 3.27 -19.49 10.86
N ILE A 212 3.07 -20.04 12.06
CA ILE A 212 3.61 -19.46 13.30
C ILE A 212 5.13 -19.29 13.26
N ASP A 213 5.85 -20.28 12.73
CA ASP A 213 7.31 -20.23 12.57
C ASP A 213 7.74 -19.09 11.62
N GLY A 214 6.96 -18.84 10.58
CA GLY A 214 7.16 -17.73 9.67
C GLY A 214 6.97 -16.39 10.37
N LYS A 215 5.89 -16.23 11.14
CA LYS A 215 5.64 -15.01 11.94
C LYS A 215 6.75 -14.76 12.94
N PHE A 216 7.19 -15.80 13.65
CA PHE A 216 8.29 -15.73 14.62
C PHE A 216 9.60 -15.30 13.94
N SER A 217 9.91 -15.88 12.77
CA SER A 217 11.07 -15.49 11.96
C SER A 217 11.02 -14.01 11.55
N LEU A 218 9.87 -13.50 11.09
CA LEU A 218 9.69 -12.09 10.74
C LEU A 218 9.90 -11.17 11.94
N VAL A 219 9.35 -11.53 13.11
CA VAL A 219 9.53 -10.77 14.35
C VAL A 219 11.00 -10.74 14.75
N LYS A 220 11.70 -11.87 14.76
CA LYS A 220 13.11 -11.88 15.18
C LYS A 220 14.04 -11.12 14.24
N SER A 221 13.84 -11.27 12.93
CA SER A 221 14.75 -10.73 11.92
C SER A 221 14.46 -9.28 11.53
N ASN A 222 13.19 -8.94 11.31
CA ASN A 222 12.82 -7.69 10.65
C ASN A 222 12.35 -6.61 11.61
N PHE A 223 11.80 -6.98 12.78
CA PHE A 223 11.18 -5.99 13.65
C PHE A 223 12.21 -5.02 14.23
N LYS A 224 13.45 -5.45 14.49
CA LYS A 224 14.54 -4.52 14.83
C LYS A 224 14.64 -3.38 13.81
N HIS A 225 14.43 -3.70 12.52
CA HIS A 225 14.28 -2.81 11.38
C HIS A 225 13.11 -1.84 11.46
N VAL A 226 11.94 -2.46 11.43
CA VAL A 226 10.68 -1.77 11.25
C VAL A 226 10.37 -0.89 12.44
N LEU A 227 10.70 -1.36 13.64
CA LEU A 227 10.21 -0.77 14.87
C LEU A 227 10.85 0.58 15.18
N PHE A 228 12.15 0.77 14.98
CA PHE A 228 12.75 2.09 15.17
C PHE A 228 12.20 3.14 14.19
N LYS A 229 11.96 2.72 12.94
CA LYS A 229 11.29 3.56 11.93
C LYS A 229 9.83 3.85 12.32
N HIS A 230 9.14 2.88 12.90
CA HIS A 230 7.78 3.03 13.41
C HIS A 230 7.73 4.00 14.60
N CYS A 231 8.63 3.86 15.57
CA CYS A 231 8.75 4.79 16.70
C CYS A 231 9.06 6.20 16.22
N ALA A 232 10.01 6.37 15.31
CA ALA A 232 10.32 7.68 14.72
C ALA A 232 9.10 8.30 14.01
N TYR A 233 8.33 7.49 13.29
CA TYR A 233 7.07 7.92 12.67
C TYR A 233 6.04 8.39 13.71
N LEU A 234 5.79 7.60 14.76
CA LEU A 234 4.85 7.95 15.83
C LEU A 234 5.27 9.22 16.56
N ILE A 235 6.55 9.33 16.93
CA ILE A 235 7.11 10.52 17.57
C ILE A 235 6.89 11.76 16.69
N HIS A 236 7.19 11.68 15.39
CA HIS A 236 6.96 12.81 14.48
C HIS A 236 5.47 13.18 14.36
N THR A 237 4.53 12.23 14.47
CA THR A 237 3.09 12.57 14.46
C THR A 237 2.62 13.31 15.71
N VAL A 238 3.36 13.22 16.82
CA VAL A 238 3.02 13.84 18.10
C VAL A 238 3.82 15.12 18.34
N THR A 239 5.11 15.10 18.01
CA THR A 239 6.07 16.19 18.15
C THR A 239 6.81 16.37 16.82
N PRO A 240 6.25 17.12 15.86
CA PRO A 240 6.85 17.33 14.54
C PRO A 240 8.24 18.00 14.60
N ASP A 241 8.48 18.83 15.63
CA ASP A 241 9.72 19.58 15.83
C ASP A 241 10.81 18.79 16.56
N LEU A 242 10.55 17.54 16.97
CA LEU A 242 11.56 16.72 17.62
C LEU A 242 12.54 16.17 16.57
N HIS A 243 13.59 16.96 16.33
CA HIS A 243 14.67 16.63 15.42
C HIS A 243 15.63 15.59 16.01
N GLN A 244 16.59 15.18 15.17
CA GLN A 244 17.62 14.15 15.36
C GLN A 244 18.49 14.25 16.62
N ASP A 245 18.19 15.16 17.55
CA ASP A 245 18.92 15.44 18.80
C ASP A 245 18.07 15.09 20.03
N SER A 246 17.51 13.88 20.04
CA SER A 246 16.75 13.40 21.21
C SER A 246 17.70 13.30 22.42
N PRO A 247 17.46 14.06 23.51
CA PRO A 247 18.31 14.01 24.70
C PRO A 247 18.38 12.59 25.31
N VAL A 248 17.29 11.83 25.18
CA VAL A 248 17.19 10.41 25.55
C VAL A 248 18.18 9.57 24.75
N CYS A 249 18.23 9.75 23.44
CA CYS A 249 19.12 8.96 22.58
C CYS A 249 20.59 9.36 22.78
N LEU A 250 20.88 10.64 22.99
CA LEU A 250 22.23 11.13 23.28
C LEU A 250 22.76 10.59 24.62
N HIS A 251 21.88 10.38 25.60
CA HIS A 251 22.23 9.75 26.88
C HIS A 251 22.48 8.24 26.74
N LEU A 252 21.67 7.56 25.93
CA LEU A 252 21.69 6.09 25.82
C LEU A 252 22.76 5.53 24.89
N PHE A 253 23.09 6.25 23.82
CA PHE A 253 23.98 5.76 22.77
C PHE A 253 25.28 6.56 22.76
N PRO A 254 26.46 5.89 22.84
CA PRO A 254 27.76 6.54 22.62
C PRO A 254 27.78 7.29 21.29
N LYS A 255 28.59 8.35 21.19
CA LYS A 255 28.64 9.21 19.99
C LYS A 255 28.88 8.42 18.70
N GLU A 256 29.69 7.38 18.79
CA GLU A 256 30.02 6.49 17.68
C GLU A 256 28.76 5.78 17.17
N VAL A 257 27.93 5.26 18.09
CA VAL A 257 26.69 4.51 17.80
C VAL A 257 25.52 5.42 17.47
N TYR A 258 25.48 6.60 18.08
CA TYR A 258 24.38 7.55 17.98
C TYR A 258 24.06 7.94 16.53
N ALA A 259 25.08 8.29 15.74
CA ALA A 259 24.91 8.67 14.34
C ALA A 259 24.28 7.52 13.53
N SER A 260 24.76 6.30 13.76
CA SER A 260 24.28 5.07 13.13
C SER A 260 22.82 4.77 13.51
N PHE A 261 22.48 4.92 14.80
CA PHE A 261 21.12 4.78 15.31
C PHE A 261 20.16 5.80 14.67
N CYS A 262 20.57 7.07 14.58
CA CYS A 262 19.76 8.14 14.02
C CYS A 262 19.53 7.93 12.51
N GLU A 263 20.59 7.65 11.75
CA GLU A 263 20.50 7.34 10.32
C GLU A 263 19.51 6.20 10.07
N ARG A 264 19.57 5.16 10.90
CA ARG A 264 18.68 4.02 10.82
C ARG A 264 17.22 4.36 11.16
N SER A 265 17.00 5.04 12.28
CA SER A 265 15.67 5.30 12.83
C SER A 265 14.89 6.31 11.99
N PHE A 266 15.57 7.36 11.53
CA PHE A 266 14.98 8.48 10.79
C PHE A 266 15.11 8.35 9.27
N ALA A 267 15.53 7.19 8.76
CA ALA A 267 15.71 6.95 7.32
C ALA A 267 14.46 7.28 6.48
N LEU A 268 13.26 7.10 7.05
CA LEU A 268 11.98 7.32 6.38
C LEU A 268 11.32 8.67 6.71
N THR A 269 11.93 9.50 7.58
CA THR A 269 11.38 10.80 7.97
C THR A 269 11.02 11.71 6.78
N PRO A 270 11.78 11.75 5.67
CA PRO A 270 11.39 12.55 4.50
C PRO A 270 10.03 12.21 3.89
N PHE A 271 9.47 11.03 4.21
CA PHE A 271 8.18 10.56 3.71
C PHE A 271 7.06 10.61 4.77
N VAL A 272 7.33 11.12 5.97
CA VAL A 272 6.39 11.12 7.11
C VAL A 272 5.06 11.83 6.81
N HIS A 273 5.09 12.83 5.93
CA HIS A 273 3.90 13.58 5.50
C HIS A 273 2.95 12.77 4.63
N ASP A 274 3.38 11.63 4.10
CA ASP A 274 2.53 10.69 3.38
C ASP A 274 2.24 9.45 4.27
N PRO A 275 1.13 9.47 5.03
CA PRO A 275 0.84 8.44 6.03
C PRO A 275 0.55 7.08 5.41
N ILE A 276 0.15 7.01 4.13
CA ILE A 276 -0.10 5.75 3.42
C ILE A 276 1.23 5.15 2.98
N LEU A 277 2.11 5.96 2.37
CA LEU A 277 3.45 5.55 1.98
C LEU A 277 4.23 4.99 3.18
N MET A 278 4.15 5.66 4.33
CA MET A 278 4.77 5.19 5.57
C MET A 278 4.24 3.83 6.02
N LYS A 279 2.91 3.66 6.10
CA LYS A 279 2.29 2.39 6.52
C LYS A 279 2.65 1.25 5.58
N LEU A 280 2.57 1.47 4.26
CA LEU A 280 2.96 0.47 3.26
C LEU A 280 4.45 0.11 3.39
N SER A 281 5.32 1.11 3.61
CA SER A 281 6.74 0.87 3.80
C SER A 281 7.01 0.01 5.03
N LEU A 282 6.36 0.29 6.17
CA LEU A 282 6.49 -0.52 7.38
C LEU A 282 6.02 -1.98 7.14
N ILE A 283 4.89 -2.18 6.46
CA ILE A 283 4.38 -3.52 6.11
C ILE A 283 5.35 -4.27 5.19
N ILE A 284 5.83 -3.62 4.11
CA ILE A 284 6.77 -4.22 3.16
C ILE A 284 8.06 -4.63 3.87
N LEU A 285 8.59 -3.76 4.73
CA LEU A 285 9.78 -4.05 5.53
C LEU A 285 9.53 -5.19 6.53
N THR A 286 8.34 -5.30 7.11
CA THR A 286 7.98 -6.45 7.95
C THR A 286 8.07 -7.76 7.17
N PHE A 287 7.62 -7.81 5.92
CA PHE A 287 7.66 -9.01 5.09
C PHE A 287 8.98 -9.23 4.32
N SER A 288 9.93 -8.29 4.36
CA SER A 288 11.21 -8.47 3.65
C SER A 288 12.01 -9.61 4.24
N THR A 289 12.50 -10.50 3.40
CA THR A 289 13.49 -11.49 3.84
C THR A 289 14.88 -10.84 3.85
N TYR A 290 15.68 -11.10 4.90
CA TYR A 290 17.08 -10.67 5.01
C TYR A 290 17.33 -9.17 5.22
N LEU A 291 16.43 -8.45 5.89
CA LEU A 291 16.73 -7.09 6.34
C LEU A 291 17.91 -7.08 7.33
N SER A 292 17.94 -8.03 8.27
CA SER A 292 19.01 -8.17 9.26
C SER A 292 20.12 -9.10 8.79
N VAL A 293 21.36 -8.60 8.85
CA VAL A 293 22.61 -9.32 8.52
C VAL A 293 22.92 -10.45 9.52
N SER A 294 22.09 -10.68 10.54
CA SER A 294 22.32 -11.72 11.55
C SER A 294 22.21 -13.14 10.96
N TYR A 295 23.35 -13.76 10.69
CA TYR A 295 23.56 -15.10 10.12
C TYR A 295 23.15 -16.28 11.03
N GLU A 296 22.18 -16.13 11.94
CA GLU A 296 21.87 -17.15 12.93
C GLU A 296 20.46 -17.71 12.76
N CYS A 297 20.33 -18.65 11.82
CA CYS A 297 19.58 -19.91 11.97
C CYS A 297 19.60 -20.68 10.65
N GLN A 298 20.55 -21.60 10.48
CA GLN A 298 20.42 -22.72 9.52
C GLN A 298 19.78 -23.88 10.30
N PRO A 299 18.54 -24.31 10.00
CA PRO A 299 18.39 -25.68 9.45
C PRO A 299 17.14 -25.98 8.57
N THR A 300 17.29 -27.06 7.77
CA THR A 300 16.37 -27.87 6.91
C THR A 300 15.58 -27.20 5.76
N THR A 301 15.73 -27.77 4.56
CA THR A 301 15.64 -27.09 3.26
C THR A 301 14.25 -27.00 2.63
N HIS A 302 13.28 -27.82 3.00
CA HIS A 302 11.99 -27.88 2.26
C HIS A 302 10.87 -27.03 2.90
N THR A 303 10.67 -27.14 4.21
CA THR A 303 9.68 -26.36 4.99
C THR A 303 10.01 -24.87 5.01
N LYS A 304 11.29 -24.52 5.13
CA LYS A 304 11.77 -23.13 5.10
C LYS A 304 11.52 -22.44 3.75
N THR A 305 11.60 -23.20 2.65
CA THR A 305 11.38 -22.67 1.29
C THR A 305 9.91 -22.32 1.05
N ASN A 306 8.97 -23.13 1.54
CA ASN A 306 7.53 -22.85 1.42
C ASN A 306 7.09 -21.65 2.27
N ILE A 307 7.60 -21.53 3.50
CA ILE A 307 7.34 -20.38 4.37
C ILE A 307 7.89 -19.09 3.75
N THR A 308 9.15 -19.13 3.28
CA THR A 308 9.80 -18.00 2.60
C THR A 308 9.01 -17.57 1.36
N LYS A 309 8.55 -18.52 0.54
CA LYS A 309 7.70 -18.22 -0.62
C LYS A 309 6.40 -17.52 -0.21
N THR A 310 5.74 -18.00 0.84
CA THR A 310 4.49 -17.40 1.34
C THR A 310 4.70 -15.96 1.81
N ILE A 311 5.80 -15.71 2.53
CA ILE A 311 6.19 -14.37 2.98
C ILE A 311 6.44 -13.43 1.79
N LEU A 312 7.18 -13.88 0.77
CA LEU A 312 7.46 -13.07 -0.42
C LEU A 312 6.20 -12.79 -1.25
N GLN A 313 5.27 -13.76 -1.33
CA GLN A 313 3.97 -13.56 -1.96
C GLN A 313 3.15 -12.50 -1.23
N ALA A 314 3.12 -12.56 0.11
CA ALA A 314 2.51 -11.52 0.93
C ALA A 314 3.16 -10.15 0.67
N GLN A 315 4.50 -10.08 0.66
CA GLN A 315 5.24 -8.85 0.41
C GLN A 315 4.88 -8.22 -0.95
N ASN A 316 4.82 -9.05 -2.02
CA ASN A 316 4.61 -8.55 -3.38
C ASN A 316 3.27 -7.82 -3.53
N ILE A 317 2.22 -8.27 -2.81
CA ILE A 317 0.92 -7.58 -2.79
C ILE A 317 1.09 -6.12 -2.35
N TYR A 318 1.84 -5.89 -1.28
CA TYR A 318 2.05 -4.54 -0.74
C TYR A 318 3.04 -3.72 -1.56
N VAL A 319 4.05 -4.36 -2.18
CA VAL A 319 4.98 -3.69 -3.10
C VAL A 319 4.26 -3.19 -4.35
N GLU A 320 3.42 -4.02 -4.96
CA GLU A 320 2.58 -3.61 -6.09
C GLU A 320 1.62 -2.48 -5.69
N LEU A 321 1.00 -2.59 -4.51
CA LEU A 321 0.10 -1.58 -4.00
C LEU A 321 0.80 -0.24 -3.77
N LEU A 322 2.01 -0.26 -3.20
CA LEU A 322 2.86 0.93 -3.03
C LEU A 322 3.19 1.57 -4.38
N TRP A 323 3.58 0.78 -5.37
CA TRP A 323 3.92 1.32 -6.69
C TRP A 323 2.70 1.97 -7.37
N ARG A 324 1.54 1.31 -7.33
CA ARG A 324 0.27 1.88 -7.85
C ARG A 324 -0.15 3.15 -7.11
N TYR A 325 0.05 3.18 -5.79
CA TYR A 325 -0.18 4.36 -4.97
C TYR A 325 0.72 5.53 -5.41
N ILE A 326 2.02 5.29 -5.54
CA ILE A 326 3.00 6.30 -5.98
C ILE A 326 2.64 6.84 -7.37
N LEU A 327 2.34 5.96 -8.33
CA LEU A 327 1.93 6.35 -9.69
C LEU A 327 0.66 7.23 -9.67
N THR A 328 -0.28 6.97 -8.76
CA THR A 328 -1.50 7.78 -8.62
C THR A 328 -1.22 9.14 -7.98
N ARG A 329 -0.24 9.23 -7.06
CA ARG A 329 0.08 10.45 -6.31
C ARG A 329 0.97 11.42 -7.09
N CYS A 330 1.89 10.89 -7.89
CA CYS A 330 2.86 11.69 -8.61
C CYS A 330 2.29 12.23 -9.93
N SER A 331 2.63 13.48 -10.26
CA SER A 331 2.14 14.15 -11.48
C SER A 331 2.69 13.56 -12.78
N ASN A 332 3.78 12.80 -12.70
CA ASN A 332 4.40 12.13 -13.86
C ASN A 332 5.22 10.91 -13.41
N PHE A 333 5.48 10.02 -14.37
CA PHE A 333 6.20 8.76 -14.16
C PHE A 333 7.63 8.95 -13.63
N GLN A 334 8.34 9.98 -14.08
CA GLN A 334 9.72 10.23 -13.66
C GLN A 334 9.79 10.57 -12.16
N LYS A 335 8.85 11.39 -11.65
CA LYS A 335 8.72 11.67 -10.22
C LYS A 335 8.39 10.40 -9.43
N SER A 336 7.53 9.53 -9.97
CA SER A 336 7.21 8.23 -9.37
C SER A 336 8.46 7.36 -9.21
N VAL A 337 9.29 7.26 -10.25
CA VAL A 337 10.56 6.53 -10.23
C VAL A 337 11.52 7.15 -9.22
N HIS A 338 11.70 8.47 -9.23
CA HIS A 338 12.57 9.13 -8.25
C HIS A 338 12.11 8.90 -6.81
N LEU A 339 10.79 8.92 -6.54
CA LEU A 339 10.26 8.69 -5.21
C LEU A 339 10.54 7.26 -4.73
N ILE A 340 10.24 6.24 -5.54
CA ILE A 340 10.48 4.84 -5.14
C ILE A 340 11.98 4.53 -5.05
N THR A 341 12.82 5.06 -5.94
CA THR A 341 14.27 4.89 -5.86
C THR A 341 14.82 5.57 -4.60
N SER A 342 14.36 6.78 -4.27
CA SER A 342 14.79 7.47 -3.04
C SER A 342 14.39 6.67 -1.79
N LEU A 343 13.18 6.13 -1.76
CA LEU A 343 12.70 5.27 -0.67
C LEU A 343 13.59 4.03 -0.51
N ILE A 344 13.84 3.30 -1.61
CA ILE A 344 14.69 2.09 -1.61
C ILE A 344 16.11 2.42 -1.18
N SER A 345 16.74 3.45 -1.76
CA SER A 345 18.11 3.84 -1.41
C SER A 345 18.25 4.18 0.07
N ARG A 346 17.25 4.87 0.67
CA ARG A 346 17.26 5.19 2.10
C ARG A 346 17.09 3.95 2.98
N VAL A 347 16.24 3.01 2.59
CA VAL A 347 16.12 1.72 3.29
C VAL A 347 17.45 0.96 3.24
N LEU A 348 18.05 0.83 2.06
CA LEU A 348 19.32 0.11 1.88
C LEU A 348 20.47 0.77 2.65
N HIS A 349 20.59 2.10 2.60
CA HIS A 349 21.60 2.82 3.36
C HIS A 349 21.45 2.57 4.86
N SER A 350 20.21 2.61 5.36
CA SER A 350 19.90 2.35 6.77
C SER A 350 20.25 0.94 7.27
N GLN A 351 20.41 -0.04 6.36
CA GLN A 351 20.86 -1.40 6.72
C GLN A 351 22.35 -1.43 7.03
N LYS A 352 23.18 -0.59 6.39
CA LYS A 352 24.61 -0.53 6.66
C LYS A 352 24.89 -0.13 8.12
N SER A 353 24.04 0.75 8.66
CA SER A 353 24.10 1.27 10.03
C SER A 353 23.39 0.37 11.07
N GLN A 354 22.89 -0.79 10.64
CA GLN A 354 22.17 -1.69 11.53
C GLN A 354 23.10 -2.45 12.49
N ILE A 355 24.19 -3.04 11.97
CA ILE A 355 25.03 -4.00 12.70
C ILE A 355 25.57 -3.38 13.99
N MET A 356 26.14 -2.18 13.90
CA MET A 356 26.75 -1.49 15.04
C MET A 356 25.74 -1.15 16.14
N THR A 357 24.54 -0.69 15.75
CA THR A 357 23.46 -0.39 16.69
C THR A 357 22.95 -1.66 17.37
N GLU A 358 22.81 -2.78 16.63
CA GLU A 358 22.31 -4.02 17.22
C GLU A 358 23.31 -4.69 18.15
N ASP A 359 24.60 -4.65 17.79
CA ASP A 359 25.66 -5.21 18.62
C ASP A 359 25.79 -4.45 19.94
N PHE A 360 25.71 -3.11 19.89
CA PHE A 360 25.66 -2.27 21.09
C PHE A 360 24.47 -2.63 21.97
N ILE A 361 23.24 -2.60 21.42
CA ILE A 361 22.03 -2.89 22.20
C ILE A 361 22.10 -4.29 22.82
N ARG A 362 22.56 -5.29 22.06
CA ARG A 362 22.71 -6.67 22.55
C ARG A 362 23.68 -6.73 23.74
N THR A 363 24.85 -6.10 23.60
CA THR A 363 25.88 -6.10 24.64
C THR A 363 25.38 -5.38 25.90
N SER A 364 24.73 -4.21 25.75
CA SER A 364 24.15 -3.46 26.88
C SER A 364 23.06 -4.24 27.61
N VAL A 365 22.20 -4.95 26.87
CA VAL A 365 21.12 -5.76 27.46
C VAL A 365 21.67 -6.94 28.27
N VAL A 366 22.69 -7.62 27.75
CA VAL A 366 23.32 -8.79 28.39
C VAL A 366 24.09 -8.42 29.65
N GLN A 367 24.77 -7.27 29.66
CA GLN A 367 25.58 -6.82 30.80
C GLN A 367 24.75 -6.40 32.03
N GLN A 368 23.51 -5.96 31.85
CA GLN A 368 22.72 -5.32 32.91
C GLN A 368 21.91 -6.30 33.79
N GLN A 369 22.32 -7.55 34.01
CA GLN A 369 21.53 -8.73 34.49
C GLN A 369 20.42 -8.62 35.60
N GLU A 370 20.14 -7.48 36.23
CA GLU A 370 19.32 -7.36 37.45
C GLU A 370 17.80 -7.07 37.27
N GLN A 371 17.27 -6.79 36.08
CA GLN A 371 15.83 -6.53 35.86
C GLN A 371 15.27 -7.18 34.60
N GLU A 372 14.04 -7.70 34.66
CA GLU A 372 13.40 -8.43 33.55
C GLU A 372 13.05 -7.53 32.36
N LEU A 373 13.44 -7.96 31.16
CA LEU A 373 12.96 -7.42 29.90
C LEU A 373 11.50 -7.85 29.65
N ALA A 374 10.70 -6.99 29.03
CA ALA A 374 9.35 -7.38 28.62
C ALA A 374 9.43 -8.55 27.62
N PRO A 375 8.49 -9.52 27.64
CA PRO A 375 8.60 -10.76 26.85
C PRO A 375 8.81 -10.55 25.35
N ILE A 376 8.14 -9.54 24.77
CA ILE A 376 8.30 -9.21 23.35
C ILE A 376 9.71 -8.68 23.03
N ILE A 377 10.31 -7.93 23.96
CA ILE A 377 11.67 -7.40 23.82
C ILE A 377 12.68 -8.52 23.92
N GLN A 378 12.48 -9.46 24.85
CA GLN A 378 13.30 -10.67 24.94
C GLN A 378 13.31 -11.44 23.63
N SER A 379 12.13 -11.71 23.06
CA SER A 379 12.00 -12.42 21.79
C SER A 379 12.72 -11.73 20.62
N ILE A 380 12.87 -10.41 20.65
CA ILE A 380 13.52 -9.66 19.56
C ILE A 380 15.03 -9.57 19.79
N TRP A 381 15.45 -9.21 21.00
CA TRP A 381 16.82 -8.76 21.28
C TRP A 381 17.73 -9.81 21.90
N ILE A 382 17.17 -10.82 22.57
CA ILE A 382 17.93 -11.92 23.18
C ILE A 382 18.01 -13.08 22.17
N PRO A 383 19.21 -13.59 21.85
CA PRO A 383 19.35 -14.81 21.06
C PRO A 383 18.75 -16.00 21.82
N ASP A 384 18.20 -17.00 21.10
CA ASP A 384 17.79 -18.24 21.77
C ASP A 384 19.03 -18.88 22.40
N ALA A 385 18.94 -19.25 23.69
CA ALA A 385 19.96 -20.07 24.32
C ALA A 385 20.08 -21.37 23.52
N ARG A 386 21.27 -21.65 22.99
CA ARG A 386 21.56 -22.89 22.25
C ARG A 386 21.58 -24.08 23.19
#